data_AF-A0A3C1KQB0-F1
#
_entry.id   AF-A0A3C1KQB0-F1
#
_cell.length_a   1.000
_cell.length_b   1.000
_cell.length_c   1.000
_cell.angle_alpha   90.00
_cell.angle_beta   90.00
_cell.angle_gamma   90.00
#
_symmetry.space_group_name_H-M   'P 1'
#
loop_
_entity.id
_entity.type
_entity.pdbx_description
1 polymer ?
#
loop_
_entity_poly.entity_id
_entity_poly.type
_entity_poly.pdbx_seq_one_letter_code
_entity_poly.pdbx_strand_id
1 'polypeptide(L)'
;AIALRYHGAARTLLTIGLYSNISWVAMLCTVLAGGTLVLHERFDPAAFVATAARERITHTAMVPIQFQRVVEQLQAEGGDVSSLQA
;
A
#
# COMPACT_ATOMS: atom_id res chain seq x y z
N ALA A 1 16.02 -1.75 -9.19
CA ALA A 1 14.65 -2.18 -8.82
C ALA A 1 14.50 -3.64 -9.22
N ILE A 2 13.78 -4.44 -8.43
CA ILE A 2 13.39 -5.81 -8.81
C ILE A 2 12.07 -5.77 -9.61
N ALA A 3 11.42 -6.93 -9.83
CA ALA A 3 10.11 -7.00 -10.45
C ALA A 3 9.10 -6.05 -9.78
N LEU A 4 8.13 -5.55 -10.56
CA LEU A 4 7.09 -4.61 -10.10
C LEU A 4 7.65 -3.31 -9.48
N ARG A 5 8.85 -2.88 -9.91
CA ARG A 5 9.50 -1.60 -9.53
C ARG A 5 9.85 -1.44 -8.04
N TYR A 6 9.75 -2.49 -7.24
CA TYR A 6 10.25 -2.48 -5.86
C TYR A 6 11.75 -2.20 -5.82
N HIS A 7 12.16 -1.35 -4.89
CA HIS A 7 13.53 -0.87 -4.71
C HIS A 7 13.82 -0.64 -3.23
N GLY A 8 15.08 -0.38 -2.86
CA GLY A 8 15.47 -0.20 -1.44
C GLY A 8 14.76 0.92 -0.70
N ALA A 9 14.27 1.95 -1.41
CA ALA A 9 13.44 3.01 -0.83
C ALA A 9 11.92 2.71 -0.85
N ALA A 10 11.48 1.51 -1.24
CA ALA A 10 10.07 1.19 -1.34
C ALA A 10 9.45 1.14 0.05
N ARG A 11 8.29 1.80 0.20
CA ARG A 11 7.44 1.74 1.39
C ARG A 11 6.11 1.13 0.98
N THR A 12 5.77 -0.01 1.55
CA THR A 12 4.63 -0.83 1.12
C THR A 12 3.60 -0.94 2.22
N LEU A 13 2.38 -0.47 1.96
CA LEU A 13 1.26 -0.58 2.88
C LEU A 13 0.49 -1.87 2.62
N LEU A 14 0.31 -2.68 3.66
CA LEU A 14 -0.55 -3.87 3.62
C LEU A 14 -1.65 -3.71 4.68
N THR A 15 -2.91 -3.78 4.24
CA THR A 15 -4.10 -3.59 5.08
C THR A 15 -5.00 -4.83 5.14
N ILE A 16 -4.49 -5.96 4.67
CA ILE A 16 -5.15 -7.27 4.71
C ILE A 16 -4.24 -8.24 5.45
N GLY A 17 -4.82 -9.33 5.97
CA GLY A 17 -4.03 -10.35 6.62
C GLY A 17 -3.01 -10.98 5.65
N LEU A 18 -1.81 -11.25 6.17
CA LEU A 18 -0.65 -11.78 5.43
C LEU A 18 -0.79 -13.28 5.10
N TYR A 19 -1.97 -13.69 4.65
CA TYR A 19 -2.31 -15.09 4.33
C TYR A 19 -2.77 -15.28 2.88
N SER A 20 -2.73 -14.24 2.05
CA SER A 20 -3.08 -14.31 0.63
C SER A 20 -1.85 -14.12 -0.27
N ASN A 21 -1.84 -14.79 -1.43
CA ASN A 21 -0.72 -14.73 -2.37
C ASN A 21 -0.33 -13.30 -2.76
N ILE A 22 -1.32 -12.41 -2.96
CA ILE A 22 -1.04 -11.00 -3.30
C ILE A 22 -0.29 -10.27 -2.17
N SER A 23 -0.62 -10.58 -0.90
CA SER A 23 0.09 -10.03 0.27
C SER A 23 1.52 -10.56 0.34
N TRP A 24 1.69 -11.87 0.10
CA TRP A 24 3.01 -12.50 0.08
C TRP A 24 3.91 -11.91 -1.00
N VAL A 25 3.40 -11.72 -2.22
CA VAL A 25 4.17 -11.12 -3.31
C VAL A 25 4.63 -9.71 -2.95
N ALA A 26 3.72 -8.82 -2.51
CA ALA A 26 4.07 -7.45 -2.13
C ALA A 26 5.05 -7.42 -0.94
N MET A 27 4.82 -8.25 0.07
CA MET A 27 5.69 -8.38 1.24
C MET A 27 7.10 -8.83 0.86
N LEU A 28 7.21 -9.95 0.13
CA LEU A 28 8.49 -10.52 -0.26
C LEU A 28 9.25 -9.59 -1.20
N CYS A 29 8.60 -8.98 -2.19
CA CYS A 29 9.25 -8.00 -3.05
C CYS A 29 9.83 -6.83 -2.25
N THR A 30 9.10 -6.32 -1.26
CA THR A 30 9.57 -5.23 -0.40
C THR A 30 10.78 -5.64 0.42
N VAL A 31 10.71 -6.78 1.12
CA VAL A 31 11.79 -7.26 1.99
C VAL A 31 13.04 -7.63 1.19
N LEU A 32 12.89 -8.34 0.07
CA LEU A 32 14.00 -8.72 -0.81
C LEU A 32 14.71 -7.49 -1.40
N ALA A 33 13.97 -6.42 -1.69
CA ALA A 33 14.54 -5.17 -2.16
C ALA A 33 15.19 -4.33 -1.05
N GLY A 34 15.02 -4.69 0.23
CA GLY A 34 15.48 -3.92 1.39
C GLY A 34 14.58 -2.74 1.76
N GLY A 35 13.32 -2.74 1.32
CA GLY A 35 12.33 -1.71 1.61
C GLY A 35 11.67 -1.82 2.99
N THR A 36 10.67 -0.98 3.23
CA THR A 36 9.91 -0.91 4.49
C THR A 36 8.47 -1.39 4.32
N LEU A 37 8.01 -2.24 5.24
CA LEU A 37 6.60 -2.63 5.34
C LEU A 37 5.87 -1.76 6.37
N VAL A 38 4.68 -1.29 6.00
CA VAL A 38 3.73 -0.61 6.89
C VAL A 38 2.49 -1.48 6.95
N LEU A 39 2.09 -1.90 8.15
CA LEU A 39 1.00 -2.86 8.34
C LEU A 39 -0.16 -2.18 9.06
N HIS A 40 -1.37 -2.35 8.54
CA HIS A 40 -2.60 -2.10 9.29
C HIS A 40 -3.20 -3.43 9.71
N GLU A 41 -3.75 -3.46 10.93
CA GLU A 41 -4.44 -4.64 11.47
C GLU A 41 -5.69 -4.99 10.65
N ARG A 42 -6.37 -3.97 10.09
CA ARG A 42 -7.54 -4.10 9.24
C ARG A 42 -7.59 -2.97 8.23
N PHE A 43 -8.33 -3.19 7.14
CA PHE A 43 -8.56 -2.15 6.15
C PHE A 43 -9.57 -1.11 6.63
N ASP A 44 -9.14 0.14 6.55
CA ASP A 44 -9.97 1.33 6.74
C ASP A 44 -9.51 2.37 5.68
N PRO A 45 -10.40 2.89 4.82
CA PRO A 45 -10.00 3.74 3.71
C PRO A 45 -9.47 5.10 4.16
N ALA A 46 -10.01 5.68 5.25
CA ALA A 46 -9.53 6.95 5.80
C ALA A 46 -8.11 6.79 6.37
N ALA A 47 -7.90 5.74 7.18
CA ALA A 47 -6.60 5.40 7.73
C ALA A 47 -5.58 5.06 6.64
N PHE A 48 -6.02 4.39 5.57
CA PHE A 48 -5.18 4.11 4.39
C PHE A 48 -4.66 5.41 3.78
N VAL A 49 -5.55 6.34 3.43
CA VAL A 49 -5.17 7.62 2.80
C VAL A 49 -4.27 8.44 3.72
N ALA A 50 -4.61 8.54 5.01
CA ALA A 50 -3.80 9.25 5.99
C ALA A 50 -2.41 8.63 6.16
N THR A 51 -2.30 7.30 6.14
CA THR A 51 -1.02 6.59 6.21
C THR A 51 -0.24 6.73 4.91
N ALA A 52 -0.90 6.69 3.76
CA ALA A 52 -0.28 6.90 2.45
C ALA A 52 0.45 8.24 2.39
N ALA A 53 -0.21 9.32 2.82
CA ALA A 53 0.37 10.65 2.91
C ALA A 53 1.52 10.72 3.93
N ARG A 54 1.26 10.31 5.18
CA ARG A 54 2.23 10.44 6.29
C ARG A 54 3.50 9.62 6.05
N GLU A 55 3.35 8.39 5.60
CA GLU A 55 4.46 7.46 5.40
C GLU A 55 5.03 7.52 3.99
N ARG A 56 4.50 8.36 3.09
CA ARG A 56 4.87 8.43 1.68
C ARG A 56 4.86 7.06 1.01
N ILE A 57 3.76 6.34 1.16
CA ILE A 57 3.61 4.97 0.65
C ILE A 57 3.80 4.96 -0.87
N THR A 58 4.56 3.97 -1.34
CA THR A 58 4.90 3.80 -2.76
C THR A 58 4.17 2.63 -3.39
N HIS A 59 3.96 1.55 -2.62
CA HIS A 59 3.35 0.32 -3.11
C HIS A 59 2.26 -0.12 -2.14
N THR A 60 1.26 -0.82 -2.66
CA THR A 60 0.18 -1.42 -1.86
C THR A 60 -0.38 -2.61 -2.62
N ALA A 61 -0.99 -3.54 -1.90
CA ALA A 61 -1.73 -4.65 -2.48
C ALA A 61 -3.16 -4.59 -1.98
N MET A 62 -4.13 -4.57 -2.90
CA MET A 62 -5.53 -4.45 -2.55
C MET A 62 -6.43 -5.23 -3.50
N VAL A 63 -7.57 -5.68 -2.99
CA VAL A 63 -8.63 -6.27 -3.81
C VAL A 63 -9.51 -5.18 -4.44
N PRO A 64 -10.28 -5.47 -5.50
CA PRO A 64 -11.05 -4.43 -6.21
C PRO A 64 -11.97 -3.58 -5.32
N ILE A 65 -12.64 -4.20 -4.33
CA ILE A 65 -13.54 -3.48 -3.42
C ILE A 65 -12.79 -2.51 -2.49
N GLN A 66 -11.54 -2.80 -2.13
CA GLN A 66 -10.72 -1.88 -1.34
C GLN A 66 -10.28 -0.69 -2.18
N PHE A 67 -9.89 -0.93 -3.44
CA PHE A 67 -9.55 0.14 -4.37
C PHE A 67 -10.72 1.10 -4.57
N GLN A 68 -11.92 0.57 -4.81
CA GLN A 68 -13.13 1.37 -4.93
C GLN A 68 -13.35 2.25 -3.68
N ARG A 69 -13.28 1.67 -2.48
CA ARG A 69 -13.48 2.42 -1.22
C ARG A 69 -12.42 3.49 -0.98
N VAL A 70 -11.17 3.26 -1.39
CA VAL A 70 -10.11 4.28 -1.32
C VAL A 70 -10.41 5.42 -2.28
N VAL A 71 -10.85 5.12 -3.51
CA VAL A 71 -11.22 6.14 -4.49
C VAL A 71 -12.41 6.96 -4.00
N GLU A 72 -13.44 6.32 -3.45
CA GLU A 72 -14.59 7.00 -2.84
C GLU A 72 -14.16 7.92 -1.69
N GLN A 73 -13.25 7.46 -0.82
CA GLN A 73 -12.70 8.29 0.26
C GLN A 73 -11.93 9.49 -0.26
N LEU A 74 -11.08 9.30 -1.29
CA LEU A 74 -10.35 10.40 -1.92
C LEU A 74 -11.27 11.41 -2.59
N GLN A 75 -12.39 10.96 -3.17
CA GLN A 75 -13.40 11.85 -3.75
C GLN A 75 -14.15 12.65 -2.67
N ALA A 76 -14.41 12.04 -1.52
CA ALA A 76 -15.16 12.67 -0.43
C ALA A 76 -14.32 13.67 0.38
N GLU A 77 -13.10 13.29 0.77
CA GLU A 77 -12.28 14.04 1.74
C GLU A 77 -10.93 14.51 1.18
N GLY A 78 -10.55 14.05 -0.02
CA GLY A 78 -9.22 14.27 -0.56
C GLY A 78 -8.14 13.45 0.14
N GLY A 79 -6.88 13.83 -0.09
CA GLY A 79 -5.71 13.20 0.51
C GLY A 79 -4.54 13.12 -0.45
N ASP A 80 -3.31 13.13 0.11
CA ASP A 80 -2.10 13.00 -0.69
C ASP A 80 -1.74 11.52 -0.89
N VAL A 81 -1.85 11.07 -2.13
CA VAL A 81 -1.40 9.74 -2.59
C VAL A 81 -0.38 9.85 -3.73
N SER A 82 0.23 11.02 -3.92
CA SER A 82 1.15 11.32 -5.02
C SER A 82 2.43 10.48 -5.01
N SER A 83 2.77 9.85 -3.88
CA SER A 83 3.91 8.95 -3.76
C SER A 83 3.65 7.53 -4.28
N LEU A 84 2.39 7.14 -4.50
CA LEU A 84 2.06 5.81 -5.02
C LEU A 84 2.61 5.62 -6.43
N GLN A 85 3.18 4.45 -6.67
CA GLN A 85 3.82 4.07 -7.92
C GLN A 85 3.03 2.94 -8.57
N ALA A 86 2.99 2.96 -9.91
CA ALA A 86 2.46 1.90 -10.75
C ALA A 86 3.60 1.03 -11.30
#